data_AF-A0A952VQH2-F1
#
_entry.id   AF-A0A952VQH2-F1
#
_cell.length_a   1.000
_cell.length_b   1.000
_cell.length_c   1.000
_cell.angle_alpha   90.00
_cell.angle_beta   90.00
_cell.angle_gamma   90.00
#
_symmetry.space_group_name_H-M   'P 1'
#
loop_
_entity.id
_entity.type
_entity.pdbx_description
1 polymer ?
#
loop_
_entity_poly.entity_id
_entity_poly.type
_entity_poly.pdbx_seq_one_letter_code
_entity_poly.pdbx_strand_id
1 'polypeptide(L)' 'MKMIRLNVQLPAPLKTKLDALRQRGTTAAGLIRHLLEKHFQQSIQ' A
#
# COMPACT_ATOMS: atom_id res chain seq x y z
N MET A 1 9.67 5.02 -13.54
CA MET A 1 8.21 5.22 -13.60
C MET A 1 7.85 6.56 -12.97
N LYS A 2 6.92 7.33 -13.57
CA LYS A 2 6.44 8.58 -12.98
C LYS A 2 5.49 8.26 -11.82
N MET A 3 5.80 8.78 -10.64
CA MET A 3 5.02 8.54 -9.42
C MET A 3 3.87 9.54 -9.34
N ILE A 4 2.64 9.04 -9.31
CA ILE A 4 1.43 9.86 -9.12
C ILE A 4 1.04 9.81 -7.65
N ARG A 5 0.72 10.96 -7.05
CA ARG A 5 0.23 11.01 -5.66
C ARG A 5 -1.22 10.54 -5.61
N LEU A 6 -1.51 9.67 -4.65
CA LEU A 6 -2.85 9.21 -4.34
C LEU A 6 -3.16 9.63 -2.90
N ASN A 7 -4.26 10.36 -2.70
CA ASN A 7 -4.75 10.71 -1.37
C ASN A 7 -5.96 9.82 -1.05
N VAL A 8 -5.87 9.00 0.00
CA VAL A 8 -6.92 8.04 0.39
C VAL A 8 -7.27 8.19 1.86
N GLN A 9 -8.56 8.03 2.15
CA GLN A 9 -9.04 7.86 3.51
C GLN A 9 -9.12 6.37 3.84
N LEU A 10 -8.82 6.03 5.08
CA LEU A 10 -8.84 4.65 5.54
C LEU A 10 -9.23 4.61 7.02
N PRO A 11 -9.99 3.58 7.46
CA PRO A 11 -10.37 3.41 8.86
C PRO A 11 -9.17 3.44 9.81
N ALA A 12 -9.34 4.05 10.98
CA ALA A 12 -8.30 4.15 12.00
C ALA A 12 -7.63 2.80 12.35
N PRO A 13 -8.36 1.67 12.48
CA PRO A 13 -7.72 0.38 12.76
C PRO A 13 -6.76 -0.08 11.65
N LEU A 14 -7.05 0.23 10.39
CA LEU A 14 -6.16 -0.09 9.28
C LEU A 14 -4.93 0.82 9.28
N LYS A 15 -5.10 2.11 9.61
CA LYS A 15 -3.97 3.03 9.81
C LYS A 15 -3.01 2.51 10.86
N THR A 16 -3.53 2.06 12.01
CA THR A 16 -2.71 1.53 13.11
C THR A 16 -1.88 0.32 12.66
N LYS A 17 -2.47 -0.61 11.89
CA LYS A 17 -1.75 -1.76 11.33
C LYS A 17 -0.64 -1.33 10.36
N LEU A 18 -0.91 -0.33 9.50
CA LEU A 18 0.09 0.22 8.58
C LEU A 18 1.25 0.90 9.33
N ASP A 19 0.94 1.66 10.38
CA ASP A 19 1.95 2.34 11.19
C ASP A 19 2.82 1.32 11.96
N ALA A 20 2.26 0.17 12.39
CA ALA A 20 3.02 -0.92 12.98
C ALA A 20 3.98 -1.60 11.97
N LEU A 21 3.56 -1.76 10.70
CA LEU A 21 4.42 -2.29 9.64
C LEU A 21 5.57 -1.33 9.29
N ARG A 22 5.37 -0.02 9.46
CA ARG A 22 6.43 0.99 9.29
C ARG A 22 7.58 0.79 10.27
N GLN A 23 7.29 0.38 11.50
CA GLN A 23 8.33 0.06 12.50
C GLN A 23 9.21 -1.13 12.07
N ARG A 24 8.71 -1.97 11.16
CA ARG A 24 9.42 -3.13 10.60
C ARG A 24 10.11 -2.83 9.26
N GLY A 25 10.20 -1.55 8.89
CA GLY A 25 10.84 -1.09 7.64
C GLY A 25 9.94 -1.10 6.40
N THR A 26 8.65 -1.43 6.53
CA THR A 26 7.71 -1.43 5.40
C THR A 26 6.86 -0.17 5.40
N THR A 27 6.94 0.66 4.36
CA THR A 27 6.09 1.86 4.27
C THR A 27 4.69 1.51 3.76
N ALA A 28 3.67 2.26 4.19
CA ALA A 28 2.31 2.11 3.68
C ALA A 28 2.26 2.23 2.14
N ALA A 29 2.99 3.21 1.58
CA ALA A 29 3.07 3.38 0.13
C ALA A 29 3.76 2.20 -0.59
N GLY A 30 4.76 1.57 0.04
CA GLY A 30 5.41 0.38 -0.49
C GLY A 30 4.49 -0.84 -0.46
N LEU A 31 3.79 -1.06 0.66
CA LEU A 31 2.82 -2.14 0.78
C LEU A 31 1.67 -1.99 -0.22
N ILE A 32 1.07 -0.79 -0.29
CA ILE A 32 -0.02 -0.51 -1.23
C ILE A 32 0.44 -0.75 -2.67
N ARG A 33 1.63 -0.27 -3.03
CA ARG A 33 2.18 -0.51 -4.38
C ARG A 33 2.36 -2.00 -4.67
N HIS A 34 2.99 -2.75 -3.77
CA HIS A 34 3.20 -4.19 -3.93
C HIS A 34 1.87 -4.95 -4.08
N LEU A 35 0.86 -4.60 -3.28
CA LEU A 35 -0.47 -5.21 -3.36
C LEU A 35 -1.18 -4.86 -4.67
N LEU A 36 -1.10 -3.62 -5.14
CA LEU A 36 -1.69 -3.20 -6.41
C LEU A 36 -0.99 -3.87 -7.60
N GLU A 37 0.34 -3.91 -7.61
CA GLU A 37 1.13 -4.60 -8.63
C GLU A 37 0.75 -6.08 -8.69
N LYS A 38 0.69 -6.76 -7.54
CA LYS A 38 0.27 -8.17 -7.47
C LYS A 38 -1.17 -8.36 -7.96
N HIS A 39 -2.11 -7.52 -7.52
CA HIS A 39 -3.52 -7.64 -7.89
C HIS A 39 -3.72 -7.48 -9.40
N PHE A 40 -3.09 -6.48 -10.01
CA PHE A 40 -3.21 -6.26 -11.45
C PHE A 40 -2.34 -7.19 -12.31
N GLN A 41 -1.25 -7.76 -11.77
CA GLN A 41 -0.53 -8.85 -12.42
C GLN A 41 -1.38 -10.13 -12.53
N GLN A 42 -2.23 -10.40 -11.54
CA GLN A 42 -3.13 -11.56 -11.56
C GLN A 42 -4.35 -11.37 -12.48
N SER A 43 -4.72 -10.13 -12.79
CA SER A 43 -5.87 -9.81 -13.66
C SER A 43 -5.54 -9.78 -15.15
N ILE A 44 -4.28 -10.01 -15.54
CA ILE A 44 -3.85 -10.16 -16.95
C ILE A 44 -3.59 -11.65 -17.26
N GLN A 45 -4.42 -12.55 -16.71
CA GLN A 45 -4.36 -13.99 -16.95
C GLN A 45 -5.72 -14.54 -17.35
#